data_AF-K9GJF4-F1
#
_entry.id   AF-K9GJF4-F1
#
_cell.length_a   1.000
_cell.length_b   1.000
_cell.length_c   1.000
_cell.angle_alpha   90.00
_cell.angle_beta   90.00
_cell.angle_gamma   90.00
#
_symmetry.space_group_name_H-M   'P 1'
#
loop_
_entity.id
_entity.type
_entity.pdbx_description
1 polymer ?
#
loop_
_entity_poly.entity_id
_entity_poly.type
_entity_poly.pdbx_seq_one_letter_code
_entity_poly.pdbx_strand_id
1 'polypeptide(L)'
;MQGAILLAKENKDLRAANEKQKQKRTRSRRQIPTEEGLSVLEASQLITEPVEAVEAPPPRPAEKAFATFTAPNESITNMRAM
;
A
#
# COMPACT_ATOMS: atom_id res chain seq x y z
N MET A 1 -3.50 -27.91 35.72
CA MET A 1 -4.20 -26.62 35.44
C MET A 1 -3.56 -25.81 34.31
N GLN A 2 -2.29 -26.05 33.97
CA GLN A 2 -1.52 -25.30 32.98
C GLN A 2 -2.03 -25.48 31.54
N GLY A 3 -2.52 -26.68 31.19
CA GLY A 3 -3.10 -26.96 29.88
C GLY A 3 -4.34 -26.12 29.57
N ALA A 4 -5.17 -25.81 30.57
CA ALA A 4 -6.35 -24.97 30.37
C ALA A 4 -5.98 -23.52 30.01
N ILE A 5 -4.87 -23.01 30.54
CA ILE A 5 -4.36 -21.66 30.24
C ILE A 5 -3.82 -21.59 28.81
N LEU A 6 -3.05 -22.61 28.40
CA LEU A 6 -2.53 -22.71 27.03
C LEU A 6 -3.66 -22.81 26.01
N LEU A 7 -4.65 -23.67 26.26
CA LEU A 7 -5.83 -23.82 25.40
C LEU A 7 -6.68 -22.56 25.32
N ALA A 8 -6.82 -21.81 26.43
CA ALA A 8 -7.55 -20.55 26.44
C ALA A 8 -6.84 -19.48 25.58
N LYS A 9 -5.52 -19.42 25.66
CA LYS A 9 -4.71 -18.53 24.82
C LYS A 9 -4.82 -18.89 23.34
N GLU A 10 -4.63 -20.17 23.01
CA GLU A 10 -4.72 -20.65 21.64
C GLU A 10 -6.12 -20.42 21.04
N ASN A 11 -7.18 -20.69 21.81
CA ASN A 11 -8.55 -20.39 21.36
C ASN A 11 -8.78 -18.89 21.10
N LYS A 12 -8.19 -18.01 21.93
CA LYS A 12 -8.29 -16.56 21.73
C LYS A 12 -7.58 -16.14 20.44
N ASP A 13 -6.38 -16.67 20.21
CA ASP A 13 -5.57 -16.36 19.02
C ASP A 13 -6.26 -16.88 17.75
N LEU A 14 -6.81 -18.10 17.79
CA LEU A 14 -7.59 -18.68 16.69
C LEU A 14 -8.85 -17.86 16.38
N ARG A 15 -9.58 -17.40 17.40
CA ARG A 15 -10.76 -16.54 17.19
C ARG A 15 -10.37 -15.20 16.56
N ALA A 16 -9.29 -14.57 17.03
CA ALA A 16 -8.80 -13.32 16.46
C ALA A 16 -8.38 -13.48 14.99
N ALA A 17 -7.67 -14.57 14.66
CA ALA A 17 -7.27 -14.89 13.29
C ALA A 17 -8.48 -15.14 12.39
N ASN A 18 -9.47 -15.90 12.87
CA ASN A 18 -10.70 -16.19 12.14
C ASN A 18 -11.51 -14.91 11.85
N GLU A 19 -11.64 -14.04 12.84
CA GLU A 19 -12.35 -12.77 12.72
C GLU A 19 -11.68 -11.85 11.68
N LYS A 20 -10.34 -11.73 11.73
CA LYS A 20 -9.59 -11.00 10.72
C LYS A 20 -9.80 -11.56 9.31
N GLN A 21 -9.84 -12.89 9.17
CA GLN A 21 -10.08 -13.53 7.88
C GLN A 21 -11.51 -13.30 7.38
N LYS A 22 -12.51 -13.35 8.26
CA LYS A 22 -13.90 -12.99 7.93
C LYS A 22 -14.01 -11.55 7.46
N GLN A 23 -13.43 -10.60 8.20
CA GLN A 23 -13.42 -9.19 7.81
C GLN A 23 -12.76 -8.98 6.44
N LYS A 24 -11.62 -9.64 6.18
CA LYS A 24 -10.96 -9.60 4.87
C LYS A 24 -11.87 -10.14 3.77
N ARG A 25 -12.51 -11.30 3.98
CA ARG A 25 -13.43 -11.90 3.00
C ARG A 25 -14.64 -11.00 2.74
N THR A 26 -15.20 -10.39 3.78
CA THR A 26 -16.30 -9.43 3.64
C THR A 26 -15.86 -8.22 2.83
N ARG A 27 -14.69 -7.64 3.13
CA ARG A 27 -14.16 -6.50 2.38
C ARG A 27 -13.88 -6.86 0.92
N SER A 28 -13.26 -8.01 0.64
CA SER A 28 -12.90 -8.40 -0.73
C SER A 28 -14.09 -8.82 -1.57
N ARG A 29 -15.15 -9.37 -0.95
CA ARG A 29 -16.38 -9.79 -1.65
C ARG A 29 -17.43 -8.70 -1.70
N ARG A 30 -17.19 -7.55 -1.06
CA ARG A 30 -18.09 -6.41 -1.13
C ARG A 30 -18.10 -5.94 -2.57
N GLN A 31 -19.19 -6.23 -3.27
CA GLN A 31 -19.48 -5.58 -4.54
C GLN A 31 -19.66 -4.09 -4.27
N ILE A 32 -18.97 -3.27 -5.05
CA ILE A 32 -19.20 -1.83 -5.06
C ILE A 32 -20.50 -1.66 -5.86
N PRO A 33 -21.57 -1.11 -5.27
CA PRO A 33 -22.76 -0.80 -6.03
C PRO A 33 -22.36 0.17 -7.14
N THR A 34 -22.49 -0.25 -8.38
CA THR A 34 -22.31 0.60 -9.56
C THR A 34 -23.70 0.96 -10.05
N GLU A 35 -24.10 2.21 -9.88
CA GLU A 35 -25.38 2.68 -10.44
C GLU A 35 -25.29 2.76 -11.97
N GLU A 36 -24.13 3.12 -12.52
CA GLU A 36 -23.85 3.15 -13.95
C GLU A 36 -22.37 2.81 -14.23
N GLY A 37 -22.09 2.11 -15.33
CA GLY A 37 -20.74 1.79 -15.79
C GLY A 37 -20.48 2.46 -17.14
N LEU A 38 -19.20 2.72 -17.46
CA LEU A 38 -18.82 3.32 -18.73
C LEU A 38 -19.31 2.47 -19.91
N SER A 39 -20.08 3.08 -20.80
CA SER A 39 -20.44 2.46 -22.07
C SER A 39 -19.20 2.31 -22.96
N VAL A 40 -19.26 1.39 -23.92
CA VAL A 40 -18.16 1.18 -24.90
C VAL A 40 -17.85 2.46 -25.68
N LEU A 41 -18.85 3.29 -25.95
CA LEU A 41 -18.70 4.56 -26.67
C LEU A 41 -18.01 5.61 -25.80
N GLU A 42 -18.44 5.79 -24.55
CA GLU A 42 -17.79 6.71 -23.61
C GLU A 42 -16.33 6.30 -23.35
N ALA A 43 -16.08 5.00 -23.21
CA ALA A 43 -14.71 4.49 -23.06
C ALA A 43 -13.86 4.79 -24.30
N SER A 44 -14.42 4.63 -25.50
CA SER A 44 -13.72 4.91 -26.76
C SER A 44 -13.40 6.39 -26.92
N GLN A 45 -14.32 7.28 -26.53
CA GLN A 45 -14.11 8.74 -26.53
C GLN A 45 -12.95 9.12 -25.60
N LEU A 46 -12.94 8.61 -24.37
CA LEU A 46 -11.84 8.87 -23.42
C LEU A 46 -10.49 8.34 -23.88
N ILE A 47 -10.45 7.23 -24.63
CA ILE A 47 -9.20 6.70 -25.21
C ILE A 47 -8.68 7.61 -26.32
N THR A 48 -9.59 8.21 -27.10
CA THR A 48 -9.23 9.07 -28.23
C THR A 48 -8.97 10.52 -27.84
N GLU A 49 -9.53 11.01 -26.74
CA GLU A 49 -9.29 12.37 -26.27
C GLU A 49 -7.84 12.53 -25.80
N PRO A 50 -7.10 13.53 -26.32
CA PRO A 50 -5.78 13.84 -25.82
C PRO A 50 -5.90 14.34 -24.38
N VAL A 51 -5.26 13.63 -23.45
CA VAL A 51 -5.17 14.08 -22.06
C VAL A 51 -4.38 15.39 -22.05
N GLU A 52 -5.03 16.49 -21.68
CA GLU A 52 -4.32 17.74 -21.41
C GLU A 52 -3.29 17.47 -20.32
N ALA A 53 -2.01 17.63 -20.67
CA ALA A 53 -0.93 17.52 -19.71
C ALA A 53 -1.14 18.63 -18.67
N VAL A 54 -1.51 18.24 -17.45
CA VAL A 54 -1.44 19.15 -16.31
C VAL A 54 0.03 19.54 -16.17
N GLU A 55 0.36 20.76 -16.57
CA GLU A 55 1.70 21.29 -16.42
C GLU A 55 2.08 21.20 -14.94
N ALA A 56 3.21 20.54 -14.67
CA ALA A 56 3.68 20.39 -13.30
C ALA A 56 3.79 21.80 -12.67
N PRO A 57 3.34 22.00 -11.42
CA PRO A 57 3.49 23.28 -10.75
C PRO A 57 4.95 23.74 -10.88
N PRO A 58 5.18 25.02 -11.21
CA PRO A 58 6.54 25.52 -11.38
C PRO A 58 7.37 25.17 -10.14
N PRO A 59 8.64 24.78 -10.31
CA PRO A 59 9.48 24.43 -9.17
C PRO A 59 9.43 25.59 -8.17
N ARG A 60 8.97 25.29 -6.95
CA ARG A 60 8.96 26.27 -5.86
C ARG A 60 10.39 26.81 -5.72
N PRO A 61 10.61 28.13 -5.61
CA PRO A 61 11.90 28.68 -5.26
C PRO A 61 12.43 27.89 -4.06
N ALA A 62 13.65 27.37 -4.17
CA ALA A 62 14.24 26.55 -3.12
C ALA A 62 14.36 27.38 -1.83
N GLU A 63 13.36 27.27 -0.96
CA GLU A 63 13.48 27.68 0.43
C GLU A 63 14.51 26.76 1.07
N LYS A 64 15.69 27.33 1.34
CA LYS A 64 16.76 26.70 2.09
C LYS A 64 16.27 26.39 3.50
N ALA A 65 15.99 25.12 3.79
CA ALA A 65 15.66 24.59 5.12
C ALA A 65 15.28 23.10 4.96
N PHE A 66 15.93 22.06 5.50
CA PHE A 66 16.91 21.88 6.56
C PHE A 66 17.57 20.49 6.38
N ALA A 67 18.79 20.37 6.93
CA ALA A 67 19.46 19.17 7.42
C ALA A 67 19.66 17.97 6.48
N THR A 68 20.89 17.87 6.00
CA THR A 68 21.55 16.65 5.53
C THR A 68 21.33 15.50 6.53
N PHE A 69 20.51 14.51 6.18
CA PHE A 69 20.63 13.19 6.79
C PHE A 69 21.81 12.48 6.12
N THR A 70 23.01 12.65 6.68
CA THR A 70 24.17 11.82 6.34
C THR A 70 24.00 10.47 7.01
N ALA A 71 23.58 9.46 6.24
CA ALA A 71 23.75 8.07 6.68
C ALA A 71 25.27 7.76 6.72
N PRO A 72 25.81 7.23 7.82
CA PRO A 72 27.18 6.74 7.84
C PRO A 72 27.25 5.49 6.95
N ASN A 73 27.93 5.65 5.83
CA ASN A 73 28.37 4.61 4.93
C ASN A 73 29.43 3.74 5.63
N GLU A 74 28.97 2.68 6.30
CA GLU A 74 29.83 1.60 6.77
C GLU A 74 30.44 0.87 5.56
N SER A 75 31.69 1.25 5.25
CA SER A 75 32.79 0.36 4.90
C SER A 75 32.42 -0.99 4.25
N ILE A 76 32.22 -1.00 2.94
CA ILE A 76 32.57 -2.18 2.13
C ILE A 76 33.82 -1.81 1.33
N THR A 77 34.93 -1.72 2.07
CA THR A 77 36.26 -1.68 1.49
C THR A 77 36.84 -3.09 1.58
N ASN A 78 36.97 -3.70 0.40
CA ASN A 78 37.99 -4.67 0.02
C ASN A 78 38.13 -5.96 0.84
N MET A 79 37.60 -7.05 0.28
CA MET A 79 38.32 -8.32 0.28
C MET A 79 38.38 -8.91 -1.14
N ARG A 80 39.61 -8.92 -1.66
CA ARG A 80 40.22 -10.07 -2.35
C ARG A 80 39.89 -10.25 -3.84
N ALA A 81 40.50 -9.40 -4.65
CA ALA A 81 41.20 -9.88 -5.85
C ALA A 81 42.65 -10.21 -5.45
N MET A 82 42.92 -11.48 -5.17
CA MET A 82 44.21 -12.18 -5.27
C MET A 82 43.93 -13.67 -5.28
#